data_AF-A0A1Q3WIB2-F1
#
_entry.id   AF-A0A1Q3WIB2-F1
#
_cell.length_a   1.000
_cell.length_b   1.000
_cell.length_c   1.000
_cell.angle_alpha   90.00
_cell.angle_beta   90.00
_cell.angle_gamma   90.00
#
_symmetry.space_group_name_H-M   'P 1'
#
loop_
_entity.id
_entity.type
_entity.pdbx_description
1 polymer ?
#
loop_
_entity_poly.entity_id
_entity_poly.type
_entity_poly.pdbx_seq_one_letter_code
_entity_poly.pdbx_strand_id
1 'polypeptide(L)'
;MLIGDITSLSHLYELNRGLAIRKNVRSFIYAEHNDDLFADIDHSFPLDCHVMDSVPPETVLENIKQMVPVNIDNTISYNLGHPAICMAIHTQLKNEYAVSIRNLRTKPFWK
;
A
#
# COMPACT_ATOMS: atom_id res chain seq x y z
N MET A 1 1.51 0.13 7.32
CA MET A 1 0.76 -0.24 6.11
C MET A 1 1.62 0.05 4.89
N LEU A 2 1.72 -0.91 3.98
CA LEU A 2 2.50 -0.83 2.73
C LEU A 2 1.52 -0.98 1.55
N ILE A 3 1.21 0.12 0.87
CA ILE A 3 0.17 0.14 -0.16
C ILE A 3 0.77 0.66 -1.47
N GLY A 4 0.52 -0.04 -2.56
CA GLY A 4 0.81 0.52 -3.88
C GLY A 4 0.49 -0.37 -5.06
N ASP A 5 0.71 0.18 -6.25
CA ASP A 5 0.56 -0.54 -7.51
C ASP A 5 1.82 -1.34 -7.85
N ILE A 6 1.79 -2.06 -8.97
CA ILE A 6 2.93 -2.83 -9.46
C ILE A 6 4.20 -1.99 -9.67
N THR A 7 4.06 -0.72 -10.07
CA THR A 7 5.22 0.16 -10.30
C THR A 7 6.00 0.44 -9.03
N SER A 8 5.37 0.26 -7.87
CA SER A 8 5.96 0.47 -6.55
C SER A 8 6.38 -0.83 -5.84
N LEU A 9 6.07 -2.01 -6.41
CA LEU A 9 6.24 -3.30 -5.74
C LEU A 9 7.69 -3.55 -5.28
N SER A 10 8.68 -3.31 -6.16
CA SER A 10 10.09 -3.49 -5.82
C SER A 10 10.55 -2.59 -4.67
N HIS A 11 10.04 -1.36 -4.61
CA HIS A 11 10.33 -0.42 -3.53
C HIS A 11 9.67 -0.84 -2.21
N LEU A 12 8.45 -1.38 -2.28
CA LEU A 12 7.74 -1.90 -1.10
C LEU A 12 8.41 -3.16 -0.56
N TYR A 13 8.97 -4.02 -1.42
CA TYR A 13 9.81 -5.13 -0.98
C TYR A 13 11.06 -4.67 -0.24
N GLU A 14 11.77 -3.68 -0.78
CA GLU A 14 12.95 -3.10 -0.10
C GLU A 14 12.58 -2.52 1.26
N LEU A 15 11.48 -1.77 1.34
CA LEU A 15 10.98 -1.26 2.61
C LEU A 15 10.66 -2.40 3.59
N ASN A 16 9.96 -3.44 3.15
CA ASN A 16 9.59 -4.58 3.99
C ASN A 16 10.82 -5.29 4.59
N ARG A 17 11.87 -5.52 3.78
CA ARG A 17 13.13 -6.12 4.26
C ARG A 17 13.86 -5.25 5.28
N GLY A 18 13.74 -3.93 5.16
CA GLY A 18 14.36 -2.98 6.09
C GLY A 18 13.64 -2.84 7.44
N LEU A 19 12.43 -3.38 7.58
CA LEU A 19 11.67 -3.29 8.83
C LEU A 19 12.18 -4.30 9.87
N ALA A 20 12.21 -3.87 11.14
CA ALA A 20 12.52 -4.77 12.24
C ALA A 20 11.47 -5.91 12.34
N ILE A 21 11.92 -7.14 12.56
CA ILE A 21 11.11 -8.38 12.59
C ILE A 21 9.86 -8.27 13.49
N ARG A 22 9.89 -7.45 14.54
CA ARG A 22 8.77 -7.27 15.49
C ARG A 22 7.67 -6.33 15.00
N LYS A 23 7.81 -5.71 13.83
CA LYS A 23 6.81 -4.80 13.27
C LYS A 23 5.65 -5.61 12.68
N ASN A 24 4.43 -5.23 13.03
CA ASN A 24 3.24 -5.75 12.36
C ASN A 24 3.09 -5.04 11.01
N VAL A 25 3.29 -5.78 9.93
CA VAL A 25 3.16 -5.27 8.56
C VAL A 25 1.83 -5.72 7.98
N ARG A 26 1.05 -4.75 7.52
CA ARG A 26 -0.12 -4.96 6.65
C ARG A 26 0.21 -4.36 5.29
N SER A 27 -0.09 -5.08 4.23
CA SER A 27 0.22 -4.66 2.86
C SER A 27 -0.97 -4.82 1.94
N PHE A 28 -0.98 -4.06 0.86
CA PHE A 28 -1.93 -4.20 -0.23
C PHE A 28 -1.28 -3.75 -1.52
N ILE A 29 -0.88 -4.74 -2.32
CA ILE A 29 -0.34 -4.51 -3.66
C ILE A 29 -1.46 -4.80 -4.64
N TYR A 30 -1.75 -3.86 -5.53
CA TYR A 30 -2.76 -4.06 -6.56
C TYR A 30 -2.13 -4.05 -7.96
N ALA A 31 -2.63 -4.95 -8.80
CA ALA A 31 -2.24 -5.09 -10.20
C ALA A 31 -3.47 -5.40 -11.06
N GLU A 32 -3.44 -4.98 -12.33
CA GLU A 32 -4.50 -5.32 -13.29
C GLU A 32 -4.33 -6.74 -13.81
N HIS A 33 -3.10 -7.20 -14.03
CA HIS A 33 -2.81 -8.54 -14.54
C HIS A 33 -1.94 -9.32 -13.57
N ASN A 34 -2.19 -10.62 -13.47
CA ASN A 34 -1.37 -11.50 -12.64
C ASN A 34 0.09 -11.57 -13.11
N ASP A 35 0.31 -11.46 -14.42
CA ASP A 35 1.65 -11.53 -15.03
C ASP A 35 2.50 -10.27 -14.75
N ASP A 36 1.88 -9.20 -14.25
CA ASP A 36 2.58 -8.02 -13.78
C ASP A 36 3.28 -8.28 -12.44
N LEU A 37 2.76 -9.20 -11.62
CA LEU A 37 3.30 -9.54 -10.30
C LEU A 37 4.62 -10.31 -10.43
N PHE A 38 5.62 -9.86 -9.69
CA PHE A 38 6.93 -10.51 -9.63
C PHE A 38 7.34 -10.75 -8.17
N ALA A 39 8.05 -11.85 -7.95
CA ALA A 39 8.55 -12.21 -6.63
C ALA A 39 9.66 -11.26 -6.16
N ASP A 40 9.88 -11.20 -4.85
CA ASP A 40 11.05 -10.52 -4.28
C ASP A 40 12.36 -11.28 -4.63
N ILE A 41 13.50 -10.71 -4.26
CA ILE A 41 14.86 -11.21 -4.56
C ILE A 41 15.14 -12.63 -4.04
N ASP A 42 14.38 -13.10 -3.07
CA ASP A 42 14.46 -14.46 -2.51
C ASP A 42 13.38 -15.40 -3.10
N HIS A 43 12.73 -14.98 -4.17
CA HIS A 43 11.61 -15.66 -4.83
C HIS A 43 10.34 -15.81 -3.99
N SER A 44 10.24 -15.10 -2.85
CA SER A 44 9.03 -15.07 -2.04
C SER A 44 8.08 -13.95 -2.46
N PHE A 45 6.82 -14.05 -2.01
CA PHE A 45 5.82 -12.99 -2.11
C PHE A 45 5.44 -12.53 -0.69
N PRO A 46 6.28 -11.70 -0.03
CA PRO A 46 6.10 -11.37 1.38
C PRO A 46 5.02 -10.31 1.62
N LEU A 47 4.42 -9.78 0.55
CA LEU A 47 3.36 -8.78 0.58
C LEU A 47 2.09 -9.37 -0.03
N ASP A 48 0.96 -8.99 0.55
CA ASP A 48 -0.37 -9.36 0.10
C ASP A 48 -0.72 -8.68 -1.23
N CYS A 49 -0.82 -9.48 -2.29
CA CYS A 49 -1.00 -9.04 -3.68
C CYS A 49 -2.39 -9.40 -4.18
N HIS A 50 -3.05 -8.43 -4.82
CA HIS A 50 -4.43 -8.50 -5.28
C HIS A 50 -4.49 -8.17 -6.76
N VAL A 51 -4.99 -9.10 -7.57
CA VAL A 51 -5.28 -8.86 -8.98
C VAL A 51 -6.72 -8.39 -9.10
N MET A 52 -6.94 -7.28 -9.80
CA MET A 52 -8.24 -6.62 -9.89
C MET A 52 -8.54 -6.25 -11.35
N ASP A 53 -9.71 -6.65 -11.85
CA ASP A 53 -10.12 -6.40 -13.25
C ASP A 53 -10.15 -4.91 -13.63
N SER A 54 -10.27 -4.04 -12.63
CA SER A 54 -10.01 -2.60 -12.77
C SER A 54 -9.52 -2.03 -11.44
N VAL A 55 -8.72 -0.97 -11.52
CA VAL A 55 -8.14 -0.27 -10.35
C VAL A 55 -8.71 1.15 -10.16
N PRO A 56 -10.04 1.36 -10.13
CA PRO A 56 -10.57 2.68 -9.82
C PRO A 56 -10.28 3.00 -8.35
N PRO A 57 -10.07 4.28 -8.00
CA PRO A 57 -9.78 4.69 -6.64
C PRO A 57 -10.77 4.15 -5.61
N GLU A 58 -12.06 4.10 -5.93
CA GLU A 58 -13.12 3.67 -5.02
C GLU A 58 -12.96 2.19 -4.61
N THR A 59 -12.69 1.30 -5.56
CA THR A 59 -12.49 -0.13 -5.27
C THR A 59 -11.24 -0.36 -4.45
N VAL A 60 -10.15 0.38 -4.73
CA VAL A 60 -8.94 0.33 -3.91
C VAL A 60 -9.24 0.80 -2.49
N LEU A 61 -9.94 1.93 -2.32
CA LEU A 61 -10.29 2.47 -1.01
C LEU A 61 -11.14 1.49 -0.19
N GLU A 62 -12.12 0.81 -0.78
CA GLU A 62 -12.93 -0.20 -0.06
C GLU A 62 -12.06 -1.34 0.49
N ASN A 63 -11.07 -1.80 -0.27
CA ASN A 63 -10.12 -2.79 0.23
C ASN A 63 -9.23 -2.23 1.35
N ILE A 64 -8.76 -0.99 1.22
CA ILE A 64 -7.97 -0.33 2.28
C ILE A 64 -8.76 -0.23 3.58
N LYS A 65 -10.06 0.08 3.54
CA LYS A 65 -10.89 0.14 4.77
C LYS A 65 -10.86 -1.18 5.55
N GLN A 66 -10.86 -2.32 4.87
CA GLN A 66 -10.85 -3.65 5.51
C GLN A 66 -9.51 -3.98 6.20
N MET A 67 -8.40 -3.39 5.75
CA MET A 67 -7.08 -3.63 6.35
C MET A 67 -6.66 -2.59 7.37
N VAL A 68 -7.42 -1.51 7.59
CA VAL A 68 -7.09 -0.52 8.62
C VAL A 68 -7.02 -1.21 9.99
N PRO A 69 -5.87 -1.16 10.68
CA PRO A 69 -5.74 -1.77 12.00
C PRO A 69 -6.47 -0.94 13.08
N VAL A 70 -6.82 -1.59 14.19
CA VAL A 70 -7.46 -0.93 15.34
C VAL A 70 -6.59 0.21 15.91
N ASN A 71 -5.27 0.06 15.89
CA ASN A 71 -4.27 1.03 16.36
C ASN A 71 -3.70 1.88 15.20
N ILE A 72 -4.58 2.42 14.36
CA ILE A 72 -4.19 3.21 13.17
C ILE A 72 -3.41 4.50 13.53
N ASP A 73 -3.63 5.05 14.72
CA ASP A 73 -2.93 6.23 15.25
C ASP A 73 -1.40 6.02 15.39
N ASN A 74 -0.98 4.81 15.75
CA ASN A 74 0.43 4.40 15.83
C ASN A 74 0.92 3.66 14.58
N THR A 75 0.20 3.79 13.46
CA THR A 75 0.54 3.14 12.19
C THR A 75 1.15 4.14 11.21
N ILE A 76 2.28 3.78 10.61
CA ILE A 76 2.84 4.50 9.46
C ILE A 76 2.28 3.87 8.18
N SER A 77 1.75 4.70 7.27
CA SER A 77 1.24 4.27 5.97
C SER A 77 2.14 4.77 4.85
N TYR A 78 2.64 3.86 4.03
CA TYR A 78 3.31 4.14 2.76
C TYR A 78 2.31 3.94 1.64
N ASN A 79 2.04 4.99 0.87
CA ASN A 79 1.06 4.99 -0.22
C ASN A 79 1.77 5.39 -1.52
N LEU A 80 2.06 4.41 -2.38
CA LEU A 80 2.91 4.57 -3.56
C LEU A 80 2.17 4.11 -4.83
N GLY A 81 2.60 4.59 -6.00
CA GLY A 81 2.00 4.20 -7.29
C GLY A 81 1.19 5.32 -7.96
N HIS A 82 0.03 4.99 -8.55
CA HIS A 82 -0.79 5.92 -9.33
C HIS A 82 -1.20 7.17 -8.52
N PRO A 83 -1.05 8.40 -9.05
CA PRO A 83 -1.31 9.65 -8.32
C PRO A 83 -2.72 9.77 -7.75
N ALA A 84 -3.76 9.47 -8.55
CA ALA A 84 -5.14 9.62 -8.12
C ALA A 84 -5.48 8.72 -6.91
N ILE A 85 -5.03 7.46 -6.95
CA ILE A 85 -5.23 6.49 -5.87
C ILE A 85 -4.42 6.90 -4.63
N CYS A 86 -3.16 7.30 -4.80
CA CYS A 86 -2.34 7.79 -3.70
C CYS A 86 -2.99 8.95 -2.95
N MET A 87 -3.54 9.93 -3.68
CA MET A 87 -4.22 11.08 -3.10
C MET A 87 -5.55 10.69 -2.44
N ALA A 88 -6.30 9.77 -3.04
CA ALA A 88 -7.53 9.25 -2.47
C ALA A 88 -7.26 8.56 -1.12
N ILE A 89 -6.28 7.65 -1.06
CA ILE A 89 -5.89 6.94 0.17
C ILE A 89 -5.40 7.94 1.23
N HIS A 90 -4.53 8.88 0.84
CA HIS A 90 -4.02 9.90 1.75
C HIS A 90 -5.17 10.69 2.40
N THR A 91 -6.14 11.11 1.59
CA THR A 91 -7.29 11.90 2.03
C THR A 91 -8.17 11.10 2.98
N GLN A 92 -8.47 9.84 2.64
CA GLN A 92 -9.26 8.95 3.50
C GLN A 92 -8.58 8.71 4.85
N LEU A 93 -7.31 8.31 4.87
CA LEU A 93 -6.58 8.04 6.12
C LEU A 93 -6.49 9.31 7.00
N LYS A 94 -6.27 10.47 6.39
CA LYS A 94 -6.22 11.74 7.12
C LYS A 94 -7.57 12.13 7.70
N ASN A 95 -8.64 12.06 6.90
CA ASN A 95 -9.92 12.68 7.25
C ASN A 95 -10.86 11.71 7.99
N GLU A 96 -10.92 10.44 7.58
CA GLU A 96 -11.83 9.45 8.18
C GLU A 96 -11.20 8.75 9.38
N TYR A 97 -9.89 8.53 9.35
CA TYR A 97 -9.16 7.79 10.40
C TYR A 97 -8.25 8.67 11.26
N ALA A 98 -8.26 9.99 11.05
CA ALA A 98 -7.47 10.97 11.80
C ALA A 98 -5.96 10.65 11.87
N VAL A 99 -5.41 9.97 10.85
CA VAL A 99 -3.99 9.60 10.84
C VAL A 99 -3.14 10.86 10.76
N SER A 100 -2.17 10.98 11.68
CA SER A 100 -1.22 12.10 11.68
C SER A 100 -0.48 12.18 10.35
N ILE A 101 -0.38 13.38 9.79
CA ILE A 101 0.35 13.64 8.53
C ILE A 101 1.80 13.14 8.61
N ARG A 102 2.42 13.13 9.80
CA ARG A 102 3.78 12.60 10.01
C ARG A 102 3.89 11.09 9.76
N ASN A 103 2.77 10.38 9.87
CA ASN A 103 2.66 8.94 9.64
C ASN A 103 2.19 8.61 8.21
N LEU A 104 1.85 9.61 7.39
CA LEU A 104 1.45 9.42 5.99
C LEU A 104 2.66 9.68 5.07
N ARG A 105 3.16 8.63 4.43
CA ARG A 105 4.27 8.66 3.47
C ARG A 105 3.71 8.40 2.07
N THR A 106 3.21 9.45 1.43
CA THR A 106 2.60 9.37 0.10
C THR A 106 3.57 9.85 -0.97
N LYS A 107 3.81 9.03 -1.99
CA LYS A 107 4.68 9.37 -3.12
C LYS A 107 4.13 8.72 -4.40
N PRO A 108 3.52 9.50 -5.31
CA PRO A 108 3.17 9.02 -6.64
C PRO A 108 4.42 8.65 -7.44
N PHE A 109 4.34 7.59 -8.26
CA PHE A 109 5.52 7.07 -9.00
C PHE A 109 5.52 7.46 -10.48
N TRP A 110 4.37 7.77 -11.06
CA TRP A 110 4.23 8.07 -12.48
C TRP A 110 3.05 9.03 -12.71
N LYS A 111 2.93 9.63 -13.89
CA LYS A 111 1.87 10.60 -14.25
C LYS A 111 1.42 10.42 -15.69
#